data_AF-A0A7X6VXU3-F1
#
_entry.id   AF-A0A7X6VXU3-F1
#
_cell.length_a   1.000
_cell.length_b   1.000
_cell.length_c   1.000
_cell.angle_alpha   90.00
_cell.angle_beta   90.00
_cell.angle_gamma   90.00
#
_symmetry.space_group_name_H-M   'P 1'
#
loop_
_entity.id
_entity.type
_entity.pdbx_description
1 polymer ?
#
loop_
_entity_poly.entity_id
_entity_poly.type
_entity_poly.pdbx_seq_one_letter_code
_entity_poly.pdbx_strand_id
1 'polypeptide(L)' 'MSYLKFDKEQLINLEYSLNRETLRSNRGGSYISTTINGCNTRKYHGLLVCPISNFGGEKHVLLSSLDVSV' A
#
# COMPACT_ATOMS: atom_id res chain seq x y z
N MET A 1 -8.08 13.57 -21.89
CA MET A 1 -7.89 12.11 -21.87
C MET A 1 -7.44 11.70 -20.49
N SER A 2 -8.16 10.81 -19.80
CA SER A 2 -7.67 10.23 -18.55
C SER A 2 -6.66 9.12 -18.88
N TYR A 3 -5.46 9.20 -18.30
CA TYR A 3 -4.43 8.16 -18.40
C TYR A 3 -4.77 6.91 -17.58
N LEU A 4 -5.70 7.03 -16.62
CA LEU A 4 -6.21 5.93 -15.82
C LEU A 4 -7.66 5.63 -16.24
N LYS A 5 -7.88 4.44 -16.79
CA LYS A 5 -9.21 3.91 -17.08
C LYS A 5 -9.43 2.68 -16.21
N PHE A 6 -10.46 2.74 -15.38
CA PHE A 6 -10.94 1.61 -14.60
C PHE A 6 -12.31 1.22 -15.10
N ASP A 7 -12.51 -0.07 -15.33
CA ASP A 7 -13.84 -0.61 -15.51
C ASP A 7 -14.48 -0.78 -14.13
N LYS A 8 -15.52 0.00 -13.86
CA LYS A 8 -16.20 0.04 -12.56
C LYS A 8 -16.75 -1.34 -12.18
N GLU A 9 -17.21 -2.12 -13.15
CA GLU A 9 -17.75 -3.45 -12.91
C GLU A 9 -16.65 -4.46 -12.56
N GLN A 10 -15.42 -4.23 -13.03
CA GLN A 10 -14.29 -5.09 -12.74
C GLN A 10 -13.60 -4.75 -11.40
N LEU A 11 -13.83 -3.56 -10.83
CA LEU A 11 -13.27 -3.17 -9.53
C LEU A 11 -13.73 -4.06 -8.37
N ILE A 12 -14.86 -4.76 -8.51
CA ILE A 12 -15.30 -5.75 -7.51
C ILE A 12 -14.63 -7.12 -7.71
N ASN A 13 -14.06 -7.38 -8.89
CA ASN A 13 -13.33 -8.61 -9.15
C ASN A 13 -11.97 -8.54 -8.42
N LEU A 14 -11.73 -9.53 -7.55
CA LEU A 14 -10.53 -9.59 -6.73
C LEU A 14 -9.27 -9.72 -7.59
N GLU A 15 -9.22 -10.68 -8.51
CA GLU A 15 -8.07 -10.92 -9.39
C GLU A 15 -7.72 -9.69 -10.24
N TYR A 16 -8.74 -9.01 -10.77
CA TYR A 16 -8.57 -7.75 -11.47
C TYR A 16 -7.99 -6.66 -10.55
N SER A 17 -8.51 -6.53 -9.33
CA SER A 17 -8.14 -5.46 -8.41
C SER A 17 -6.76 -5.66 -7.77
N LEU A 18 -6.35 -6.89 -7.52
CA LEU A 18 -5.05 -7.21 -6.91
C LEU A 18 -3.85 -6.77 -7.78
N ASN A 19 -4.04 -6.65 -9.08
CA ASN A 19 -2.99 -6.23 -10.02
C ASN A 19 -2.91 -4.71 -10.21
N ARG A 20 -3.72 -3.94 -9.48
CA ARG A 20 -3.76 -2.48 -9.54
C ARG A 20 -3.37 -1.91 -8.20
N GLU A 21 -2.34 -1.09 -8.18
CA GLU A 21 -1.74 -0.59 -6.94
C GLU A 21 -1.73 0.94 -6.91
N THR A 22 -1.70 1.47 -5.69
CA THR A 22 -1.41 2.88 -5.41
C THR A 22 -0.05 2.96 -4.72
N LEU A 23 0.78 3.88 -5.19
CA LEU A 23 2.01 4.29 -4.54
C LEU A 23 1.97 5.79 -4.35
N ARG A 24 2.12 6.25 -3.12
CA ARG A 24 2.26 7.67 -2.81
C ARG A 24 3.40 7.85 -1.84
N SER A 25 4.32 8.75 -2.17
CA SER A 25 5.42 9.16 -1.31
C SER A 25 5.24 10.60 -0.84
N ASN A 26 5.97 10.97 0.21
CA ASN A 26 6.16 12.37 0.61
C ASN A 26 7.64 12.77 0.49
N ARG A 27 7.93 14.05 0.73
CA ARG A 27 9.31 14.57 0.73
C ARG A 27 10.13 14.14 1.97
N GLY A 28 9.48 13.58 2.99
CA GLY A 28 10.10 13.09 4.22
C GLY A 28 10.49 11.62 4.18
N GLY A 29 10.50 10.98 3.00
CA GLY A 29 10.88 9.57 2.84
C GLY A 29 9.83 8.56 3.32
N SER A 30 8.61 9.02 3.65
CA SER A 30 7.48 8.16 3.97
C SER A 30 6.72 7.78 2.69
N TYR A 31 6.07 6.62 2.71
CA TYR A 31 5.21 6.18 1.62
C TYR A 31 4.03 5.32 2.09
N ILE A 32 3.04 5.22 1.22
CA ILE A 32 1.99 4.21 1.22
C ILE A 32 2.08 3.42 -0.08
N SER A 33 2.00 2.10 0.03
CA SER A 33 1.92 1.17 -1.11
C SER A 33 0.90 0.08 -0.79
N THR A 34 -0.11 -0.09 -1.64
CA THR A 34 -1.14 -1.13 -1.46
C THR A 34 -1.91 -1.33 -2.77
N THR A 35 -2.68 -2.43 -2.88
CA THR A 35 -3.61 -2.61 -4.00
C THR A 35 -4.81 -1.67 -3.85
N ILE A 36 -5.55 -1.41 -4.93
CA ILE A 36 -6.72 -0.52 -4.90
C ILE A 36 -7.83 -1.02 -3.96
N ASN A 37 -7.85 -2.31 -3.64
CA ASN A 37 -8.77 -2.94 -2.67
C ASN A 37 -8.15 -3.13 -1.28
N GLY A 38 -6.96 -2.58 -1.01
CA GLY A 38 -6.31 -2.58 0.31
C GLY A 38 -5.68 -3.92 0.72
N CYS A 39 -5.50 -4.85 -0.21
CA CYS A 39 -4.89 -6.14 0.05
C CYS A 39 -3.36 -6.07 -0.04
N ASN A 40 -2.68 -6.60 0.98
CA ASN A 40 -1.23 -6.70 0.98
C ASN A 40 -0.81 -8.02 0.34
N THR A 41 -0.36 -7.99 -0.92
CA THR A 41 0.09 -9.19 -1.67
C THR A 41 1.61 -9.28 -1.80
N ARG A 42 2.34 -8.25 -1.37
CA ARG A 42 3.79 -8.14 -1.51
C ARG A 42 4.43 -7.58 -0.23
N LYS A 43 5.71 -7.90 -0.01
CA LYS A 43 6.46 -7.49 1.20
C LYS A 43 6.54 -5.97 1.40
N TYR A 44 6.47 -5.19 0.33
CA TYR A 44 6.54 -3.73 0.37
C TYR A 44 5.17 -3.05 0.50
N HIS A 45 4.07 -3.81 0.53
CA HIS A 45 2.77 -3.20 0.81
C HIS A 45 2.71 -2.79 2.29
N GLY A 46 2.35 -1.53 2.50
CA GLY A 46 2.24 -0.90 3.81
C GLY A 46 1.43 0.39 3.69
N LEU A 47 0.45 0.55 4.57
CA LEU A 47 -0.43 1.72 4.57
C LEU A 47 0.28 2.99 5.07
N LEU A 48 1.24 2.83 5.99
CA LEU A 48 2.08 3.92 6.47
C LEU A 48 3.47 3.39 6.75
N VAL A 49 4.41 3.69 5.86
CA VAL A 49 5.83 3.38 6.04
C VAL A 49 6.59 4.68 6.16
N CYS A 50 7.29 4.89 7.27
CA CYS A 50 8.01 6.15 7.51
C CYS A 50 9.34 5.93 8.24
N PRO A 51 10.34 6.82 8.02
CA PRO A 51 11.54 6.81 8.83
C PRO A 51 11.22 7.19 10.27
N ILE A 52 11.79 6.47 11.23
CA ILE A 52 11.65 6.79 12.66
C ILE A 52 13.02 7.17 13.23
N SER A 53 13.14 8.40 13.74
CA SER A 53 14.39 8.95 14.27
C SER A 53 14.98 8.11 15.39
N ASN A 54 14.14 7.62 16.31
CA ASN A 54 14.55 6.76 17.43
C ASN A 54 15.10 5.39 16.98
N PHE A 55 14.87 4.99 15.74
CA PHE A 55 15.41 3.75 15.15
C PHE A 55 16.46 4.04 14.06
N GLY A 56 17.23 5.12 14.23
CA GLY A 56 18.32 5.46 13.30
C GLY A 56 17.86 5.99 11.94
N GLY A 57 16.59 6.37 11.80
CA GLY A 57 16.01 6.85 10.53
C GLY A 57 15.62 5.72 9.57
N GLU A 58 15.67 4.47 10.00
CA GLU A 58 15.19 3.33 9.22
C GLU A 58 13.67 3.42 8.98
N LYS A 59 13.24 2.84 7.85
CA LYS A 59 11.81 2.84 7.46
C LYS A 59 11.07 1.71 8.15
N HIS A 60 10.02 2.04 8.88
CA HIS A 60 9.17 1.09 9.58
C HIS A 60 7.72 1.18 9.09
N VAL A 61 7.04 0.03 9.03
CA VAL A 61 5.61 -0.05 8.79
C VAL A 61 4.89 0.22 10.12
N LEU A 62 4.04 1.25 10.15
CA LEU A 62 3.19 1.55 11.30
C LEU A 62 1.87 0.79 11.18
N LEU A 63 1.57 -0.03 12.17
CA LEU A 63 0.37 -0.86 12.25
C LEU A 63 -0.43 -0.50 13.49
N SER A 64 -1.76 -0.44 13.37
CA SER A 64 -2.64 -0.34 14.54
C SER A 64 -2.74 -1.67 15.29
N SER A 65 -2.71 -2.78 14.55
CA SER A 65 -2.78 -4.15 15.06
C SER A 65 -2.14 -5.10 14.06
N LEU A 66 -1.63 -6.23 14.54
CA LEU A 66 -1.12 -7.32 13.72
C LEU A 66 -1.92 -8.57 14.05
N ASP A 67 -2.61 -9.11 13.05
CA ASP A 67 -3.25 -10.43 13.13
C ASP A 67 -2.52 -11.37 12.18
N VAL A 68 -2.03 -12.49 12.71
CA VAL A 68 -1.19 -13.43 11.97
C VAL A 68 -1.98 -14.72 11.78
N SER A 69 -2.23 -15.09 10.53
CA SER A 69 -2.72 -16.42 10.18
C SER A 69 -1.52 -17.31 9.83
N VAL A 70 -1.39 -18.44 10.54
CA VAL A 70 -0.34 -19.47 10.34
C VAL A 70 -0.95 -20.71 9.74
#